data_AF-A0AAD3ZLJ2-F1
#
_entry.id   AF-A0AAD3ZLJ2-F1
#
_cell.length_a   1.000
_cell.length_b   1.000
_cell.length_c   1.000
_cell.angle_alpha   90.00
_cell.angle_beta   90.00
_cell.angle_gamma   90.00
#
_symmetry.space_group_name_H-M   'P 1'
#
loop_
_entity.id
_entity.type
_entity.pdbx_description
1 polymer ?
#
loop_
_entity_poly.entity_id
_entity_poly.type
_entity_poly.pdbx_seq_one_letter_code
_entity_poly.pdbx_strand_id
1 'polypeptide(L)'
;MQNSGVFFDPKVVGAFSRVVAPFPVATGVILSTNETAVVKSLNPHDLERPVVAVTKDPDGNYYPSPRTIDLVLHPEIQIVSYAEWYTAPNIDEMLAMSGILAGPSDRKISSG
;
A
#
# COMPACT_ATOMS: atom_id res chain seq x y z
N MET A 1 20.86 2.21 16.42
CA MET A 1 20.77 3.68 16.23
C MET A 1 22.13 4.19 15.78
N GLN A 2 22.43 4.34 14.48
CA GLN A 2 23.64 5.03 14.01
C GLN A 2 23.58 5.28 12.50
N ASN A 3 23.28 6.51 12.08
CA ASN A 3 23.98 7.17 10.96
C ASN A 3 23.69 8.67 10.77
N SER A 4 23.06 9.36 11.72
CA SER A 4 22.62 10.76 11.56
C SER A 4 23.74 11.81 11.58
N GLY A 5 25.01 11.42 11.78
CA GLY A 5 26.10 12.36 12.05
C GLY A 5 27.20 12.48 10.99
N VAL A 6 27.17 11.72 9.89
CA VAL A 6 28.33 11.62 8.98
C VAL A 6 28.08 12.13 7.56
N PHE A 7 26.83 12.19 7.08
CA PHE A 7 26.56 12.52 5.67
C PHE A 7 25.60 13.69 5.39
N PHE A 8 24.76 14.11 6.35
CA PHE A 8 23.77 15.16 6.09
C PHE A 8 23.57 16.08 7.29
N ASP A 9 23.45 17.38 7.03
CA ASP A 9 23.15 18.40 8.05
C ASP A 9 21.71 18.19 8.59
N PRO A 10 21.53 17.98 9.92
CA PRO A 10 20.22 17.82 10.53
C PRO A 10 19.22 18.95 10.25
N LYS A 11 19.69 20.19 10.01
CA LYS A 11 18.83 21.32 9.62
C LYS A 11 18.30 21.15 8.20
N VAL A 12 19.14 20.64 7.29
CA VAL A 12 18.75 20.36 5.90
C VAL A 12 17.79 19.18 5.86
N VAL A 13 18.06 18.11 6.61
CA VAL A 13 17.15 16.97 6.75
C VAL A 13 15.80 17.44 7.32
N GLY A 14 15.82 18.24 8.41
CA GLY A 14 14.60 18.77 9.01
C GLY A 14 13.79 19.68 8.08
N ALA A 15 14.45 20.49 7.23
CA ALA A 15 13.77 21.32 6.24
C ALA A 15 13.21 20.47 5.08
N PHE A 16 13.97 19.50 4.58
CA PHE A 16 13.55 18.62 3.49
C PHE A 16 12.37 17.73 3.88
N SER A 17 12.39 17.15 5.08
CA SER A 17 11.29 16.33 5.61
C SER A 17 9.99 17.12 5.83
N ARG A 18 10.07 18.46 5.94
CA ARG A 18 8.88 19.34 6.02
C ARG A 18 8.30 19.67 4.65
N VAL A 19 9.08 19.49 3.59
CA VAL A 19 8.68 19.78 2.20
C VAL A 19 8.24 18.50 1.49
N VAL A 20 8.88 17.37 1.79
CA VAL A 20 8.55 16.07 1.22
C VAL A 20 7.58 15.34 2.12
N ALA A 21 6.33 15.22 1.66
CA ALA A 21 5.33 14.41 2.35
C ALA A 21 5.85 12.97 2.53
N PRO A 22 5.84 12.42 3.77
CA PRO A 22 6.32 11.07 4.03
C PRO A 22 5.59 9.98 3.27
N PHE A 23 4.37 10.25 2.78
CA PHE A 23 3.55 9.32 2.00
C PHE A 23 2.96 10.04 0.78
N PRO A 24 3.69 10.15 -0.34
CA PRO A 24 3.22 10.89 -1.52
C PRO A 24 1.93 10.31 -2.11
N VAL A 25 1.16 11.16 -2.79
CA VAL A 25 -0.03 10.71 -3.53
C VAL A 25 0.35 9.65 -4.56
N ALA A 26 -0.55 8.68 -4.78
CA ALA A 26 -0.37 7.55 -5.67
C ALA A 26 0.82 6.65 -5.29
N THR A 27 1.15 6.56 -4.01
CA THR A 27 2.06 5.53 -3.47
C THR A 27 1.28 4.45 -2.73
N GLY A 28 1.84 3.24 -2.74
CA GLY A 28 1.30 2.10 -2.04
C GLY A 28 1.87 2.01 -0.64
N VAL A 29 1.03 1.71 0.33
CA VAL A 29 1.40 1.62 1.74
C VAL A 29 0.73 0.41 2.39
N ILE A 30 1.40 -0.15 3.39
CA ILE A 30 0.83 -1.18 4.27
C ILE A 30 0.36 -0.49 5.55
N LEU A 31 -0.87 -0.80 5.95
CA LEU A 31 -1.49 -0.30 7.17
C LEU A 31 -1.18 -1.22 8.36
N SER A 32 -1.33 -0.73 9.59
CA SER A 32 -1.16 -1.52 10.82
C SER A 32 -2.13 -2.71 10.92
N THR A 33 -3.19 -2.71 10.13
CA THR A 33 -4.13 -3.82 9.93
C THR A 33 -3.62 -4.89 8.96
N ASN A 34 -2.40 -4.73 8.42
CA ASN A 34 -1.79 -5.53 7.35
C ASN A 34 -2.47 -5.40 5.98
N GLU A 35 -3.46 -4.53 5.85
CA GLU A 35 -4.10 -4.20 4.57
C GLU A 35 -3.18 -3.33 3.70
N THR A 36 -3.33 -3.45 2.37
CA THR A 36 -2.62 -2.59 1.42
C THR A 36 -3.53 -1.46 0.94
N ALA A 37 -3.03 -0.23 0.97
CA ALA A 37 -3.75 0.96 0.53
C ALA A 37 -2.92 1.82 -0.43
N VAL A 38 -3.61 2.68 -1.18
CA VAL A 38 -3.02 3.69 -2.06
C VAL A 38 -3.31 5.07 -1.49
N VAL A 39 -2.31 5.93 -1.40
CA VAL A 39 -2.49 7.32 -0.97
C VAL A 39 -3.28 8.10 -2.02
N LYS A 40 -4.43 8.65 -1.62
CA LYS A 40 -5.32 9.43 -2.49
C LYS A 40 -5.08 10.93 -2.40
N SER A 41 -4.89 11.43 -1.18
CA SER A 41 -4.61 12.84 -0.92
C SER A 41 -3.88 13.02 0.40
N LEU A 42 -3.09 14.09 0.50
CA LEU A 42 -2.43 14.50 1.72
C LEU A 42 -3.36 15.38 2.56
N ASN A 43 -3.25 15.28 3.88
CA ASN A 43 -3.91 16.22 4.78
C ASN A 43 -2.99 17.44 5.00
N PRO A 44 -3.42 18.69 4.68
CA PRO A 44 -2.53 19.87 4.71
C PRO A 44 -1.95 20.20 6.09
N HIS A 45 -2.63 19.79 7.15
CA HIS A 45 -2.21 20.02 8.53
C HIS A 45 -1.49 18.83 9.15
N ASP A 46 -1.48 17.67 8.48
CA ASP A 46 -0.84 16.45 8.95
C ASP A 46 -0.44 15.56 7.76
N LEU A 47 0.80 15.75 7.29
CA LEU A 47 1.35 15.03 6.14
C LEU A 47 1.60 13.54 6.42
N GLU A 48 1.63 13.13 7.68
CA GLU A 48 1.82 11.72 8.09
C GLU A 48 0.52 10.93 8.09
N ARG A 49 -0.63 11.63 8.07
CA ARG A 49 -1.96 11.01 8.12
C ARG A 49 -2.75 11.32 6.85
N PRO A 50 -2.40 10.78 5.69
CA PRO A 50 -3.13 11.03 4.44
C PRO A 50 -4.50 10.34 4.42
N VAL A 51 -5.29 10.69 3.39
CA VAL A 51 -6.44 9.90 2.97
C VAL A 51 -5.96 8.78 2.05
N VAL A 52 -6.36 7.54 2.34
CA VAL A 52 -5.95 6.34 1.62
C VAL A 52 -7.16 5.57 1.09
N ALA A 53 -6.99 4.89 -0.04
CA ALA A 53 -7.94 3.91 -0.56
C ALA A 53 -7.39 2.50 -0.32
N VAL A 54 -8.03 1.74 0.55
CA VAL A 54 -7.63 0.35 0.83
C VAL A 54 -8.04 -0.52 -0.35
N THR A 55 -7.07 -1.24 -0.91
CA THR A 55 -7.21 -2.01 -2.15
C THR A 55 -7.08 -3.50 -1.93
N LYS A 56 -6.30 -3.94 -0.93
CA LYS A 56 -6.14 -5.35 -0.60
C LYS A 56 -6.41 -5.61 0.87
N ASP A 57 -6.98 -6.78 1.13
CA ASP A 57 -7.15 -7.34 2.47
C ASP A 57 -5.78 -7.73 3.08
N PRO A 58 -5.76 -8.17 4.35
CA PRO A 58 -4.54 -8.63 5.02
C PRO A 58 -3.84 -9.83 4.36
N ASP A 59 -4.58 -10.62 3.58
CA ASP A 59 -4.08 -11.81 2.87
C ASP A 59 -3.56 -11.46 1.46
N GLY A 60 -3.70 -10.20 1.04
CA GLY A 60 -3.24 -9.70 -0.25
C GLY A 60 -4.26 -9.79 -1.38
N ASN A 61 -5.49 -10.24 -1.12
CA ASN A 61 -6.55 -10.28 -2.12
C ASN A 61 -7.16 -8.90 -2.34
N TYR A 62 -7.49 -8.57 -3.57
CA TYR A 62 -8.10 -7.28 -3.89
C TYR A 62 -9.54 -7.20 -3.39
N TYR A 63 -9.88 -6.07 -2.76
CA TYR A 63 -11.27 -5.70 -2.54
C TYR A 63 -11.94 -5.35 -3.89
N PRO A 64 -13.15 -5.85 -4.16
CA PRO A 64 -13.87 -5.52 -5.40
C PRO A 64 -14.26 -4.03 -5.48
N SER A 65 -14.40 -3.38 -4.33
CA SER A 65 -14.58 -1.93 -4.23
C SER A 65 -13.62 -1.38 -3.16
N PRO A 66 -12.62 -0.58 -3.56
CA PRO A 66 -11.71 0.05 -2.60
C PRO A 66 -12.46 0.95 -1.61
N ARG A 67 -12.15 0.81 -0.31
CA ARG A 67 -12.72 1.67 0.74
C ARG A 67 -11.79 2.85 1.01
N THR A 68 -12.32 4.07 1.05
CA THR A 68 -11.54 5.27 1.36
C THR A 68 -11.57 5.56 2.85
N ILE A 69 -10.41 5.85 3.43
CA ILE A 69 -10.21 6.11 4.86
C ILE A 69 -9.39 7.38 5.00
N ASP A 70 -9.89 8.33 5.79
CA ASP A 70 -9.09 9.47 6.26
C ASP A 70 -8.37 9.07 7.54
N LEU A 71 -7.05 8.92 7.49
CA LEU A 71 -6.28 8.46 8.64
C LEU A 71 -6.30 9.46 9.81
N VAL A 72 -6.64 10.73 9.59
CA VAL A 72 -6.84 11.69 10.69
C VAL A 72 -8.03 11.29 11.56
N LEU A 73 -9.09 10.72 10.95
CA LEU A 73 -10.29 10.28 11.66
C LEU A 73 -10.14 8.90 12.32
N HIS A 74 -9.06 8.18 11.98
CA HIS A 74 -8.78 6.82 12.42
C HIS A 74 -7.37 6.71 13.04
N PRO A 75 -7.15 7.28 14.24
CA PRO A 75 -5.82 7.32 14.88
C PRO A 75 -5.23 5.94 15.22
N GLU A 76 -6.07 4.92 15.35
CA GLU A 76 -5.70 3.52 15.58
C GLU A 76 -5.03 2.85 14.37
N ILE A 77 -5.28 3.38 13.17
CA ILE A 77 -4.72 2.87 11.92
C ILE A 77 -3.47 3.70 11.59
N GLN A 78 -2.34 3.03 11.38
CA GLN A 78 -1.07 3.66 11.05
C GLN A 78 -0.52 3.11 9.74
N ILE A 79 0.26 3.91 9.02
CA ILE A 79 1.08 3.39 7.91
C ILE A 79 2.36 2.82 8.52
N VAL A 80 2.61 1.53 8.28
CA VAL A 80 3.77 0.81 8.86
C VAL A 80 4.92 0.67 7.87
N SER A 81 4.64 0.62 6.57
CA SER A 81 5.65 0.54 5.51
C SER A 81 5.10 0.94 4.15
N TYR A 82 5.99 1.11 3.18
CA TYR A 82 5.62 1.19 1.77
C TYR A 82 5.27 -0.21 1.24
N ALA A 83 4.26 -0.27 0.38
CA ALA A 83 3.97 -1.48 -0.38
C ALA A 83 4.93 -1.56 -1.57
N GLU A 84 5.62 -2.69 -1.73
CA GLU A 84 6.47 -2.91 -2.89
C GLU A 84 5.62 -3.23 -4.12
N TRP A 85 5.60 -2.33 -5.09
CA TRP A 85 4.84 -2.48 -6.34
C TRP A 85 5.59 -3.20 -7.47
N TYR A 86 6.74 -3.83 -7.18
CA TYR A 86 7.53 -4.59 -8.14
C TYR A 86 7.71 -6.07 -7.78
N THR A 87 6.92 -6.61 -6.85
CA THR A 87 6.74 -8.06 -6.83
C THR A 87 5.95 -8.41 -8.09
N ALA A 88 6.68 -8.64 -9.18
CA ALA A 88 6.10 -9.22 -10.39
C ALA A 88 5.28 -10.41 -9.93
N PRO A 89 4.00 -10.51 -10.34
CA PRO A 89 3.22 -11.70 -10.05
C PRO A 89 4.06 -12.90 -10.47
N ASN A 90 4.05 -13.97 -9.69
CA ASN A 90 4.73 -15.18 -10.12
C ASN A 90 4.14 -15.64 -11.47
N ILE A 91 4.88 -16.49 -12.21
CA ILE A 91 4.45 -16.91 -13.55
C ILE A 91 3.03 -17.50 -13.53
N ASP A 92 2.63 -18.19 -12.47
CA ASP A 92 1.29 -18.77 -12.34
C ASP A 92 0.20 -17.70 -12.23
N GLU A 93 0.45 -16.63 -11.46
CA GLU A 93 -0.43 -15.45 -11.37
C GLU A 93 -0.46 -14.67 -12.69
N MET A 94 0.69 -14.49 -13.36
CA MET A 94 0.74 -13.86 -14.68
C MET A 94 -0.03 -14.67 -15.73
N LEU A 95 0.04 -16.00 -15.67
CA LEU A 95 -0.68 -16.91 -16.56
C LEU A 95 -2.19 -16.92 -16.28
N ALA A 96 -2.59 -16.82 -15.01
CA ALA A 96 -3.99 -16.68 -14.62
C ALA A 96 -4.58 -15.31 -15.04
N MET A 97 -3.80 -14.23 -14.92
CA MET A 97 -4.21 -12.87 -15.33
C MET A 97 -4.22 -12.67 -16.84
N SER A 98 -3.40 -13.42 -17.59
CA SER A 98 -3.36 -13.38 -19.06
C SER A 98 -4.45 -14.21 -19.74
N GLY A 99 -5.23 -14.98 -18.99
CA GLY A 99 -6.26 -15.88 -19.52
C GLY A 99 -5.71 -17.10 -20.27
N ILE A 100 -4.40 -17.36 -20.17
CA ILE A 100 -3.73 -18.53 -20.79
C ILE A 100 -4.00 -19.79 -19.95
N LEU A 101 -4.22 -19.65 -18.64
CA LEU A 101 -4.77 -20.69 -17.77
C LEU A 101 -6.22 -20.33 -17.44
N ALA A 102 -7.17 -21.18 -17.83
CA ALA A 102 -8.51 -21.13 -17.25
C ALA A 102 -8.36 -21.32 -15.73
N GLY A 103 -8.87 -20.37 -14.94
CA GLY A 103 -8.80 -20.43 -13.48
C GLY A 103 -9.39 -21.75 -12.94
N PRO A 104 -8.96 -22.20 -11.75
CA PRO A 104 -9.45 -23.44 -11.16
C PRO A 104 -10.90 -23.26 -10.68
N SER A 105 -11.86 -23.33 -11.59
CA SER A 105 -13.29 -23.35 -11.26
C SER A 105 -14.16 -24.24 -12.14
N ASP A 106 -13.62 -24.87 -13.19
CA ASP A 106 -14.37 -25.81 -14.03
C ASP A 106 -13.90 -27.26 -13.89
N ARG A 107 -13.88 -27.78 -12.66
CA ARG A 107 -14.11 -29.22 -12.42
C ARG A 107 -15.42 -29.41 -11.67
N LYS A 108 -16.53 -29.06 -12.33
CA LYS A 108 -17.78 -29.79 -12.09
C LYS A 108 -17.59 -31.21 -12.61
N ILE A 109 -17.26 -32.12 -11.70
CA ILE A 109 -17.49 -33.55 -11.92
C ILE A 109 -19.00 -33.79 -11.92
N SER A 110 -19.58 -33.67 -13.11
CA SER A 110 -20.86 -34.26 -13.49
C SER A 110 -20.67 -35.76 -13.60
N SER A 111 -21.21 -36.49 -12.62
CA SER A 111 -21.85 -37.82 -12.68
C SER A 111 -21.55 -38.78 -13.83
N GLY A 112 -21.14 -40.00 -13.45
CA GLY A 112 -21.26 -41.25 -14.20
C GLY A 112 -21.02 -42.43 -13.27
#